data_AF-A0A9E4G3F2-F1
#
_entry.id   AF-A0A9E4G3F2-F1
#
_cell.length_a   1.000
_cell.length_b   1.000
_cell.length_c   1.000
_cell.angle_alpha   90.00
_cell.angle_beta   90.00
_cell.angle_gamma   90.00
#
_symmetry.space_group_name_H-M   'P 1'
#
loop_
_entity.id
_entity.type
_entity.pdbx_description
1 polymer ?
#
loop_
_entity_poly.entity_id
_entity_poly.type
_entity_poly.pdbx_seq_one_letter_code
_entity_poly.pdbx_strand_id
1 'polypeptide(L)' 'FPDENLDALGLDELSQRILGLPGFADDPAWANDAILKAILRDWYEEIGV' A
#
# COMPACT_ATOMS: atom_id res chain seq x y z
N PHE A 1 -8.88 -0.52 -4.16
CA PHE A 1 -9.01 0.48 -5.22
C PHE A 1 -8.72 -0.23 -6.55
N PRO A 2 -9.72 -0.82 -7.23
CA PRO A 2 -9.44 -1.67 -8.40
C PRO A 2 -8.94 -0.89 -9.62
N ASP A 3 -9.27 0.39 -9.74
CA ASP A 3 -8.89 1.26 -10.86
C ASP A 3 -7.66 2.14 -10.56
N GLU A 4 -6.91 1.82 -9.50
CA GLU A 4 -5.74 2.62 -9.11
C GLU A 4 -4.61 2.45 -10.13
N ASN A 5 -3.98 3.56 -10.52
CA ASN A 5 -2.75 3.51 -11.29
C ASN A 5 -1.55 3.23 -10.36
N LEU A 6 -1.22 1.96 -10.17
CA LEU A 6 -0.13 1.54 -9.29
C LEU A 6 1.24 2.05 -9.75
N ASP A 7 1.45 2.27 -11.05
CA ASP A 7 2.71 2.80 -11.59
C ASP A 7 2.96 4.26 -11.18
N ALA A 8 1.90 4.99 -10.85
CA ALA A 8 1.96 6.36 -10.35
C ALA A 8 1.94 6.45 -8.82
N LEU A 9 1.69 5.34 -8.12
CA LEU A 9 1.53 5.32 -6.67
C LEU A 9 2.88 5.24 -5.96
N GLY A 10 3.27 6.33 -5.30
CA GLY A 10 4.49 6.37 -4.48
C GLY A 10 4.31 5.69 -3.11
N LEU A 11 5.42 5.27 -2.50
CA LEU A 11 5.41 4.60 -1.19
C LEU A 11 4.90 5.50 -0.06
N ASP A 12 5.21 6.80 -0.09
CA ASP A 12 4.71 7.76 0.91
C ASP A 12 3.19 7.89 0.83
N GLU A 13 2.65 7.98 -0.38
CA GLU A 13 1.20 8.05 -0.60
C GLU A 13 0.51 6.75 -0.20
N LEU A 14 1.09 5.60 -0.56
CA LEU A 14 0.61 4.30 -0.13
C LEU A 14 0.58 4.20 1.41
N SER A 15 1.63 4.65 2.09
CA SER A 15 1.69 4.68 3.55
C SER A 15 0.55 5.52 4.15
N GLN A 16 0.35 6.76 3.68
CA GLN A 16 -0.74 7.61 4.16
C GLN A 16 -2.13 6.98 3.95
N ARG A 17 -2.33 6.31 2.81
CA ARG A 17 -3.59 5.62 2.51
C ARG A 17 -3.83 4.43 3.44
N ILE A 18 -2.82 3.60 3.70
CA ILE A 18 -2.90 2.46 4.62
C ILE A 18 -3.24 2.93 6.03
N LEU A 19 -2.54 3.96 6.53
CA LEU A 19 -2.78 4.54 7.86
C LEU A 19 -4.17 5.18 7.98
N GLY A 20 -4.76 5.60 6.86
CA GLY A 20 -6.10 6.15 6.78
C GLY A 20 -7.22 5.11 6.64
N LEU A 21 -6.91 3.81 6.51
CA LEU A 21 -7.93 2.77 6.35
C LEU A 21 -8.79 2.66 7.61
N PRO A 22 -10.13 2.63 7.47
CA PRO A 22 -11.01 2.41 8.62
C PRO A 22 -10.73 1.03 9.22
N GLY A 23 -10.39 1.00 10.51
CA GLY A 23 -10.06 -0.24 11.21
C GLY A 23 -8.60 -0.68 11.07
N PHE A 24 -7.72 0.14 10.47
CA PHE A 24 -6.29 -0.06 10.58
C PHE A 24 -5.88 -0.04 12.06
N ALA A 25 -5.21 -1.10 12.52
CA ALA A 25 -4.91 -1.34 13.93
C ALA A 25 -3.45 -1.77 14.17
N ASP A 26 -2.57 -1.55 13.17
CA ASP A 26 -1.15 -1.86 13.26
C ASP A 26 -0.33 -0.62 13.63
N ASP A 27 0.93 -0.81 14.01
CA ASP A 27 1.84 0.28 14.38
C ASP A 27 2.36 1.03 13.14
N PRO A 28 2.09 2.34 12.99
CA PRO A 28 2.60 3.14 11.87
C PRO A 28 4.13 3.13 11.76
N ALA A 29 4.85 2.94 12.88
CA ALA A 29 6.31 2.91 12.89
C ALA A 29 6.87 1.68 12.14
N TRP A 30 6.04 0.66 11.90
CA TRP A 30 6.45 -0.56 11.20
C TRP A 30 6.27 -0.44 9.68
N ALA A 31 5.58 0.59 9.18
CA ALA A 31 5.36 0.83 7.75
C ALA A 31 6.63 1.34 7.03
N ASN A 32 7.66 0.50 6.98
CA ASN A 32 8.89 0.77 6.24
C ASN A 32 8.78 0.39 4.75
N ASP A 33 9.73 0.86 3.94
CA ASP A 33 9.80 0.61 2.51
C ASP A 33 9.67 -0.87 2.11
N ALA A 34 10.22 -1.80 2.89
CA ALA A 34 10.17 -3.22 2.54
C ALA A 34 8.76 -3.77 2.65
N ILE A 35 8.03 -3.39 3.71
CA ILE A 35 6.63 -3.75 3.90
C ILE A 35 5.74 -3.08 2.85
N LEU A 36 5.93 -1.78 2.61
CA LEU A 36 5.14 -1.04 1.62
C LEU A 36 5.35 -1.59 0.19
N LYS A 37 6.57 -1.98 -0.17
CA LYS A 37 6.85 -2.67 -1.44
C LYS A 37 6.23 -4.05 -1.52
N ALA A 38 6.20 -4.81 -0.43
CA ALA A 38 5.54 -6.11 -0.39
C ALA A 38 4.02 -5.95 -0.62
N ILE A 39 3.39 -5.00 0.07
CA ILE A 39 1.97 -4.68 -0.14
C ILE A 39 1.70 -4.26 -1.59
N LEU A 40 2.53 -3.39 -2.15
CA LEU A 40 2.37 -2.96 -3.54
C LEU A 40 2.52 -4.11 -4.54
N ARG A 41 3.50 -5.00 -4.33
CA ARG A 41 3.68 -6.21 -5.16
C ARG A 41 2.46 -7.12 -5.08
N ASP A 42 2.00 -7.45 -3.88
CA ASP A 42 0.86 -8.34 -3.69
C ASP A 42 -0.41 -7.74 -4.33
N TRP A 43 -0.55 -6.41 -4.28
CA TRP A 43 -1.62 -5.71 -4.99
C TRP A 43 -1.50 -5.81 -6.52
N TYR A 44 -0.30 -5.69 -7.10
CA TYR A 44 -0.08 -5.96 -8.54
C TYR A 44 -0.50 -7.39 -8.92
N GLU A 45 -0.16 -8.38 -8.08
CA GLU A 45 -0.54 -9.78 -8.30
C GLU A 45 -2.08 -9.97 -8.27
N GLU A 46 -2.78 -9.29 -7.35
CA GLU A 46 -4.25 -9.36 -7.24
C GLU A 46 -4.98 -8.76 -8.45
N ILE A 47 -4.45 -7.68 -9.03
CA ILE A 47 -5.04 -7.07 -10.25
C ILE A 47 -4.65 -7.82 -11.54
N GLY A 48 -3.76 -8.82 -11.44
CA GLY A 48 -3.37 -9.68 -12.55
C GLY A 48 -2.40 -9.04 -13.54
N VAL A 49 -1.57 -8.10 -13.06
CA VAL A 49 -0.47 -7.48 -13.84
C VAL A 49 0.79 -8.34 -13.79
#